data_AF-A0A9D4CDV3-F1
#
_entry.id   AF-A0A9D4CDV3-F1
#
_cell.length_a   1.000
_cell.length_b   1.000
_cell.length_c   1.000
_cell.angle_alpha   90.00
_cell.angle_beta   90.00
_cell.angle_gamma   90.00
#
_symmetry.space_group_name_H-M   'P 1'
#
loop_
_entity.id
_entity.type
_entity.pdbx_description
1 polymer ?
#
loop_
_entity_poly.entity_id
_entity_poly.type
_entity_poly.pdbx_seq_one_letter_code
_entity_poly.pdbx_strand_id
1 'polypeptide(L)' 'MQRVFTAKSSSMNAAVIVSEAMEHHHETHKPLMLATLDAQKAFDRVNHSILFNKLYHLGVKGPLWILLRNLYRESTVRVN' A
#
# COMPACT_ATOMS: atom_id res chain seq x y z
N MET A 1 6.33 0.56 -8.13
CA MET A 1 7.26 0.66 -6.98
C MET A 1 6.50 1.31 -5.82
N GLN A 2 6.36 0.66 -4.65
CA GLN A 2 5.66 1.25 -3.49
C GLN A 2 6.51 2.36 -2.86
N ARG A 3 5.94 3.56 -2.68
CA ARG A 3 6.63 4.74 -2.12
C ARG A 3 6.08 5.22 -0.77
N VAL A 4 4.93 4.71 -0.33
CA VAL A 4 4.30 5.04 0.95
C VAL A 4 4.47 3.86 1.92
N PHE A 5 4.62 4.15 3.22
CA PHE A 5 4.87 3.18 4.30
C PHE A 5 6.19 2.39 4.14
N THR A 6 7.16 2.97 3.43
CA THR A 6 8.50 2.41 3.23
C THR A 6 9.54 3.36 3.81
N ALA A 7 10.50 2.83 4.57
CA ALA A 7 11.59 3.63 5.12
C ALA A 7 12.36 4.38 4.03
N LYS A 8 12.83 5.59 4.33
CA LYS A 8 13.59 6.46 3.41
C LYS A 8 12.83 6.81 2.12
N SER A 9 11.49 6.76 2.15
CA SER A 9 10.64 7.16 1.03
C SER A 9 9.64 8.23 1.44
N SER A 10 9.35 9.16 0.53
CA SER A 10 8.39 10.26 0.72
C SER A 10 7.45 10.38 -0.47
N SER A 11 6.38 11.18 -0.32
CA SER A 11 5.48 11.54 -1.41
C SER A 11 6.20 12.25 -2.56
N MET A 12 7.25 13.03 -2.25
CA MET A 12 8.07 13.70 -3.25
C MET A 12 8.72 12.72 -4.22
N ASN A 13 9.18 11.57 -3.72
CA ASN A 13 9.78 10.54 -4.58
C ASN A 13 8.77 10.01 -5.61
N ALA A 14 7.48 9.91 -5.25
CA ALA A 14 6.44 9.51 -6.19
C ALA A 14 6.12 10.62 -7.19
N ALA A 15 6.03 11.87 -6.73
CA ALA A 15 5.78 13.02 -7.58
C ALA A 15 6.87 13.21 -8.64
N VAL A 16 8.14 13.14 -8.25
CA VAL A 16 9.29 13.30 -9.16
C VAL A 16 9.24 12.28 -10.32
N ILE A 17 8.88 11.02 -10.04
CA ILE A 17 8.79 9.98 -11.08
C ILE A 17 7.68 10.29 -12.09
N VAL A 18 6.51 10.73 -11.61
CA VAL A 18 5.40 11.08 -12.50
C VAL A 18 5.75 12.32 -13.31
N SER A 19 6.35 13.33 -12.68
CA SER A 19 6.79 14.56 -13.35
C SER A 19 7.85 14.29 -14.43
N GLU A 20 8.85 13.44 -14.16
CA GLU A 20 9.87 13.08 -15.14
C GLU A 20 9.28 12.31 -16.33
N ALA A 21 8.36 11.37 -16.07
CA ALA A 21 7.65 10.67 -17.14
C ALA A 21 6.82 11.63 -18.01
N MET A 22 6.17 12.62 -17.40
CA MET A 22 5.40 13.65 -18.12
C MET A 22 6.30 14.53 -18.96
N GLU A 23 7.40 15.04 -18.41
CA GLU A 23 8.35 15.91 -19.12
C GLU A 23 8.98 15.18 -20.31
N HIS A 24 9.43 13.94 -20.11
CA HIS A 24 10.04 13.15 -21.19
C HIS A 24 9.09 12.93 -22.38
N HIS A 25 7.80 12.66 -22.11
CA HIS A 25 6.81 12.46 -23.17
C HIS A 25 6.40 13.78 -23.83
N HIS A 26 6.40 14.88 -23.07
CA HIS A 26 6.22 16.23 -23.60
C HIS A 26 7.34 16.61 -24.57
N GLU A 27 8.61 16.42 -24.20
CA GLU A 27 9.76 16.69 -25.07
C GLU A 27 9.77 15.81 -26.34
N THR A 28 9.45 14.52 -26.19
CA THR A 28 9.48 13.56 -27.31
C THR A 28 8.23 13.56 -28.17
N HIS A 29 7.23 14.40 -27.87
CA HIS A 29 5.94 14.49 -28.56
C HIS A 29 5.21 13.14 -28.64
N LYS A 30 5.39 12.29 -27.63
CA LYS A 30 4.75 10.99 -27.54
C LYS A 30 3.53 11.05 -26.63
N PRO A 31 2.44 10.34 -26.96
CA PRO A 31 1.27 10.31 -26.08
C PRO A 31 1.61 9.61 -24.75
N LEU A 32 1.11 10.17 -23.65
CA LEU A 32 1.18 9.59 -22.31
C LEU A 32 -0.23 9.53 -21.72
N MET A 33 -0.57 8.42 -21.08
CA MET A 33 -1.83 8.25 -20.36
C MET A 33 -1.54 8.02 -18.87
N LEU A 34 -2.22 8.76 -18.00
CA LEU A 34 -2.14 8.61 -16.56
C LEU A 34 -3.47 8.04 -16.03
N ALA A 35 -3.41 6.84 -15.45
CA ALA A 35 -4.55 6.23 -14.76
C ALA A 35 -4.33 6.31 -13.24
N THR A 36 -5.21 7.03 -12.54
CA THR A 36 -5.20 7.12 -11.08
C THR A 36 -6.19 6.12 -10.50
N LEU A 37 -5.77 5.36 -9.49
CA LEU A 37 -6.59 4.38 -8.78
C LEU A 37 -6.57 4.71 -7.30
N ASP A 38 -7.75 4.84 -6.70
CA ASP A 38 -7.92 5.05 -5.27
C ASP A 38 -8.89 4.02 -4.67
N ALA A 39 -8.50 3.44 -3.54
CA ALA A 39 -9.27 2.39 -2.88
C ALA A 39 -10.09 2.99 -1.74
N GLN A 40 -11.42 2.98 -1.89
CA GLN A 40 -12.32 3.50 -0.85
C GLN A 40 -12.19 2.71 0.46
N LYS A 41 -11.85 3.41 1.55
CA LYS A 41 -11.71 2.82 2.90
C LYS A 41 -10.81 1.59 2.92
N ALA A 42 -9.61 1.72 2.35
CA ALA A 42 -8.68 0.61 2.12
C ALA A 42 -8.38 -0.25 3.35
N PHE A 43 -8.29 0.36 4.55
CA PHE A 43 -8.04 -0.36 5.80
C PHE A 43 -9.30 -1.05 6.35
N ASP A 44 -10.49 -0.47 6.17
CA ASP A 44 -11.74 -1.05 6.68
C ASP A 44 -12.24 -2.21 5.81
N ARG A 45 -11.94 -2.19 4.52
CA ARG A 45 -12.47 -3.15 3.53
C ARG A 45 -11.50 -4.28 3.18
N VAL A 46 -10.36 -4.37 3.86
CA VAL A 46 -9.37 -5.40 3.58
C VAL A 46 -9.90 -6.79 3.95
N ASN A 47 -9.78 -7.75 3.02
CA ASN A 47 -10.15 -9.13 3.31
C ASN A 47 -9.12 -9.77 4.25
N HIS A 48 -9.51 -10.00 5.51
CA HIS A 48 -8.60 -10.54 6.53
C HIS A 48 -8.05 -11.93 6.20
N SER A 49 -8.81 -12.79 5.52
CA SER A 49 -8.33 -14.13 5.12
C SER A 49 -7.16 -14.00 4.14
N ILE A 50 -7.28 -13.11 3.16
CA ILE A 50 -6.21 -12.84 2.18
C ILE A 50 -5.01 -12.17 2.87
N LEU A 51 -5.26 -11.19 3.74
CA LEU A 51 -4.21 -10.51 4.51
C LEU A 51 -3.37 -11.50 5.32
N PHE A 52 -4.02 -12.33 6.13
CA PHE A 52 -3.33 -13.32 6.97
C PHE A 52 -2.60 -14.37 6.14
N ASN A 53 -3.20 -14.85 5.05
CA ASN A 53 -2.51 -15.77 4.16
C ASN A 53 -1.21 -15.14 3.61
N LYS A 54 -1.25 -13.87 3.18
CA LYS A 54 -0.04 -13.15 2.73
C LYS A 54 1.00 -13.01 3.84
N LEU A 55 0.59 -12.56 5.03
CA LEU A 55 1.50 -12.36 6.16
C LEU A 55 2.23 -13.65 6.56
N TYR A 56 1.52 -14.79 6.56
CA TYR A 56 2.13 -16.09 6.85
C TYR A 56 3.24 -16.46 5.86
N HIS A 57 2.98 -16.24 4.56
CA HIS A 57 3.95 -16.50 3.50
C HIS A 57 5.11 -15.49 3.49
N LEU A 58 4.90 -14.28 4.02
CA LEU A 58 5.96 -13.29 4.25
C LEU A 58 6.80 -13.57 5.51
N GLY A 59 6.52 -14.65 6.24
CA GLY A 59 7.32 -15.11 7.37
C GLY A 59 6.79 -14.69 8.75
N VAL A 60 5.63 -14.04 8.84
CA VAL A 60 4.99 -13.77 10.13
C VAL A 60 4.42 -15.07 10.69
N LYS A 61 5.15 -15.69 11.63
CA LYS A 61 4.85 -17.02 12.19
C LYS A 61 5.06 -17.04 13.70
N GLY A 62 4.76 -18.18 14.32
CA GLY A 62 5.05 -18.43 15.75
C GLY A 62 4.27 -17.50 16.70
N PRO A 63 4.87 -17.06 17.81
CA PRO A 63 4.19 -16.23 18.81
C PRO A 63 3.62 -14.92 18.25
N LEU A 64 4.33 -14.28 17.32
CA LEU A 64 3.89 -13.05 16.67
C LEU A 64 2.59 -13.26 15.86
N TRP A 65 2.48 -14.41 15.18
CA TRP A 65 1.27 -14.77 14.44
C TRP A 65 0.04 -14.90 15.34
N ILE A 66 0.21 -15.57 16.48
CA ILE A 66 -0.86 -15.76 17.48
C ILE A 66 -1.31 -14.40 18.01
N LEU A 67 -0.36 -13.54 18.39
CA LEU A 67 -0.66 -12.18 18.87
C LEU A 67 -1.45 -11.37 17.85
N LEU A 68 -1.02 -11.36 16.58
CA LEU A 68 -1.68 -10.63 15.50
C LEU A 68 -3.11 -11.14 15.24
N ARG A 69 -3.31 -12.46 15.26
CA ARG A 69 -4.63 -13.07 15.07
C ARG A 69 -5.57 -12.74 16.22
N ASN A 70 -5.09 -12.74 17.46
CA ASN A 70 -5.88 -12.39 18.63
C ASN A 70 -6.25 -10.91 18.60
N LEU A 71 -5.29 -10.03 18.29
CA LEU A 71 -5.52 -8.59 18.17
C LEU A 71 -6.64 -8.29 17.16
N TYR A 72 -6.60 -8.87 15.96
CA TYR A 72 -7.62 -8.64 14.93
C TYR A 72 -8.98 -9.29 15.25
N ARG A 73 -9.02 -10.33 16.09
CA ARG A 73 -10.27 -11.00 16.49
C ARG A 73 -10.98 -10.24 17.61
N GLU A 74 -10.22 -9.70 18.56
CA GLU A 74 -10.74 -9.14 19.81
C GLU A 74 -10.80 -7.60 19.80
N SER A 75 -10.08 -6.94 18.88
CA SER A 75 -10.16 -5.49 18.77
C SER A 75 -11.52 -5.04 18.23
N THR A 76 -12.32 -4.48 19.13
CA THR A 76 -13.55 -3.71 18.84
C THR A 76 -13.29 -2.20 18.98
N VAL A 77 -12.05 -1.76 18.74
CA VAL A 77 -11.69 -0.34 18.83
C VAL A 77 -12.34 0.40 17.66
N ARG A 78 -13.46 1.05 17.95
CA ARG A 78 -14.03 2.09 17.10
C ARG A 78 -13.28 3.37 17.40
N VAL A 79 -12.49 3.83 16.44
CA VAL A 79 -11.92 5.18 16.48
C VAL A 79 -13.01 6.10 15.96
N ASN A 80 -13.67 6.82 16.89
CA ASN A 80 -14.64 7.88 16.57
C ASN A 80 -13.92 9.20 16.30
#